data_AF-A0A661NZM4-F1
#
_entry.id   AF-A0A661NZM4-F1
#
_cell.length_a   1.000
_cell.length_b   1.000
_cell.length_c   1.000
_cell.angle_alpha   90.00
_cell.angle_beta   90.00
_cell.angle_gamma   90.00
#
_symmetry.space_group_name_H-M   'P 1'
#
loop_
_entity.id
_entity.type
_entity.pdbx_description
1 polymer ?
#
loop_
_entity_poly.entity_id
_entity_poly.type
_entity_poly.pdbx_seq_one_letter_code
_entity_poly.pdbx_strand_id
1 'polypeptide(L)'
;MAGSRTAPLIALLLAVGCETSERPPPPSPQPDAAIPSQFVGARRPSRTYYLANTSGRCIVYWVDGQQHSVSRKLPCPRELERGERARLAERVCMRESNDHSREGPMRCPQPLVNAAHDDRQDAGEERLPAARAAQRPTGQ
;
A
#
# COMPACT_ATOMS: atom_id res chain seq x y z
N MET A 1 -26.88 51.29 -25.73
CA MET A 1 -27.00 51.25 -27.21
C MET A 1 -25.96 50.29 -27.73
N ALA A 2 -26.41 49.28 -28.48
CA ALA A 2 -25.61 48.21 -29.05
C ALA A 2 -24.69 48.71 -30.17
N GLY A 3 -23.52 48.10 -30.30
CA GLY A 3 -22.57 48.37 -31.38
C GLY A 3 -21.91 47.07 -31.85
N SER A 4 -22.66 46.30 -32.65
CA SER A 4 -22.15 45.23 -33.50
C SER A 4 -21.53 45.84 -34.76
N ARG A 5 -20.41 45.27 -35.25
CA ARG A 5 -19.99 45.23 -36.67
C ARG A 5 -18.64 44.49 -36.76
N THR A 6 -18.67 43.21 -37.12
CA THR A 6 -18.43 42.66 -38.48
C THR A 6 -16.96 42.67 -38.91
N ALA A 7 -16.40 41.46 -39.05
CA ALA A 7 -15.16 41.13 -39.73
C ALA A 7 -15.19 41.52 -41.22
N PRO A 8 -14.01 41.59 -41.89
CA PRO A 8 -13.55 40.47 -42.72
C PRO A 8 -12.02 40.20 -42.57
N LEU A 9 -11.53 38.96 -42.56
CA LEU A 9 -11.31 38.00 -43.66
C LEU A 9 -10.19 38.43 -44.63
N ILE A 10 -9.23 37.52 -44.86
CA ILE A 10 -8.21 37.39 -45.94
C ILE A 10 -6.79 37.30 -45.34
N ALA A 11 -5.88 36.42 -45.75
CA ALA A 11 -5.87 35.06 -46.31
C ALA A 11 -4.38 34.69 -46.47
N LEU A 12 -4.12 33.37 -46.47
CA LEU A 12 -3.07 32.67 -47.23
C LEU A 12 -1.58 32.92 -46.95
N LEU A 13 -0.86 31.84 -46.64
CA LEU A 13 0.33 31.28 -47.36
C LEU A 13 1.04 30.29 -46.41
N LEU A 14 0.78 28.98 -46.53
CA LEU A 14 1.47 27.98 -47.37
C LEU A 14 2.84 27.52 -46.84
N ALA A 15 2.86 26.31 -46.27
CA ALA A 15 3.96 25.32 -46.32
C ALA A 15 3.31 23.95 -46.02
N VAL A 16 2.90 23.16 -47.01
CA VAL A 16 3.72 22.24 -47.83
C VAL A 16 4.57 21.30 -46.97
N GLY A 17 4.14 20.04 -46.89
CA GLY A 17 4.95 18.93 -46.38
C GLY A 17 4.23 17.88 -45.51
N CYS A 18 3.06 17.37 -45.91
CA CYS A 18 2.56 16.12 -45.33
C CYS A 18 3.08 14.96 -46.19
N GLU A 19 4.16 14.33 -45.73
CA GLU A 19 4.62 13.05 -46.25
C GLU A 19 3.56 11.98 -45.92
N THR A 20 2.87 11.51 -46.95
CA THR A 20 2.06 10.29 -46.91
C THR A 20 3.00 9.10 -46.71
N SER A 21 3.31 8.80 -45.45
CA SER A 21 3.93 7.55 -45.06
C SER A 21 2.83 6.51 -44.83
N GLU A 22 2.50 5.77 -45.89
CA GLU A 22 1.58 4.63 -45.84
C GLU A 22 2.19 3.54 -44.92
N ARG A 23 1.71 3.51 -43.68
CA ARG A 23 2.14 2.56 -42.65
C ARG A 23 1.51 1.20 -42.96
N PRO A 24 2.29 0.11 -43.07
CA PRO A 24 1.71 -1.22 -43.21
C PRO A 24 0.81 -1.54 -41.99
N PRO A 25 -0.30 -2.26 -42.19
CA PRO A 25 -1.24 -2.57 -41.11
C PRO A 25 -0.52 -3.33 -40.00
N PRO A 26 -0.82 -3.05 -38.73
CA PRO A 26 -0.24 -3.78 -37.62
C PRO A 26 -0.60 -5.27 -37.73
N PRO A 27 0.32 -6.20 -37.36
CA PRO A 27 -0.01 -7.61 -37.26
C PRO A 27 -1.19 -7.77 -36.29
N SER A 28 -2.15 -8.61 -36.67
CA SER A 28 -3.33 -8.93 -35.85
C SER A 28 -2.91 -9.33 -34.43
N PRO A 29 -3.63 -8.89 -33.39
CA PRO A 29 -3.36 -9.33 -32.02
C PRO A 29 -3.57 -10.84 -31.97
N GLN A 30 -2.48 -11.58 -31.79
CA GLN A 30 -2.58 -12.98 -31.39
C GLN A 30 -3.28 -12.98 -30.03
N PRO A 31 -4.24 -13.89 -29.79
CA PRO A 31 -4.78 -14.06 -28.46
C PRO A 31 -3.63 -14.52 -27.57
N ASP A 32 -3.14 -13.59 -26.73
CA ASP A 32 -2.18 -13.89 -25.68
C ASP A 32 -2.72 -15.09 -24.92
N ALA A 33 -2.04 -16.22 -25.08
CA ALA A 33 -2.29 -17.39 -24.26
C ALA A 33 -2.10 -16.92 -22.82
N ALA A 34 -3.21 -16.76 -22.10
CA ALA A 34 -3.23 -16.38 -20.71
C ALA A 34 -2.41 -17.42 -19.95
N ILE A 35 -1.16 -17.09 -19.63
CA ILE A 35 -0.35 -17.89 -18.73
C ILE A 35 -1.06 -17.80 -17.39
N PRO A 36 -1.62 -18.91 -16.85
CA PRO A 36 -2.22 -18.87 -15.54
C PRO A 36 -1.07 -18.68 -14.54
N SER A 37 -0.88 -17.44 -14.09
CA SER A 37 0.12 -17.10 -13.07
C SER A 37 -0.41 -17.56 -11.71
N GLN A 38 -0.37 -18.88 -11.50
CA GLN A 38 -0.73 -19.52 -10.23
C GLN A 38 0.54 -19.80 -9.43
N PHE A 39 1.45 -18.84 -9.36
CA PHE A 39 2.42 -18.82 -8.28
C PHE A 39 1.71 -18.25 -7.05
N VAL A 40 1.05 -19.14 -6.29
CA VAL A 40 0.82 -18.89 -4.86
C VAL A 40 2.16 -19.08 -4.16
N GLY A 41 3.12 -18.21 -4.48
CA GLY A 41 4.34 -18.10 -3.70
C GLY A 41 3.95 -17.76 -2.27
N ALA A 42 4.65 -18.34 -1.30
CA ALA A 42 4.51 -17.98 0.11
C ALA A 42 4.67 -16.46 0.25
N ARG A 43 3.56 -15.72 0.24
CA ARG A 43 3.55 -14.27 0.25
C ARG A 43 4.14 -13.86 1.59
N ARG A 44 5.30 -13.20 1.58
CA ARG A 44 5.89 -12.65 2.80
C ARG A 44 4.84 -11.70 3.39
N PRO A 45 4.39 -11.88 4.65
CA PRO A 45 3.40 -11.01 5.26
C PRO A 45 3.88 -9.56 5.18
N SER A 46 3.09 -8.70 4.51
CA SER A 46 3.36 -7.26 4.37
C SER A 46 2.68 -6.44 5.48
N ARG A 47 2.44 -7.09 6.63
CA ARG A 47 1.71 -6.51 7.77
C ARG A 47 2.35 -5.20 8.22
N THR A 48 1.57 -4.14 8.16
CA THR A 48 1.92 -2.82 8.67
C THR A 48 1.11 -2.56 9.94
N TYR A 49 1.79 -2.16 11.01
CA TYR A 49 1.15 -1.95 12.32
C TYR A 49 0.90 -0.48 12.57
N TYR A 50 -0.24 -0.18 13.18
CA TYR A 50 -0.67 1.17 13.50
C TYR A 50 -1.05 1.30 14.97
N LEU A 51 -0.72 2.45 15.57
CA LEU A 51 -1.22 2.92 16.85
C LEU A 51 -1.84 4.31 16.65
N ALA A 52 -3.16 4.42 16.65
CA ALA A 52 -3.87 5.67 16.37
C ALA A 52 -4.54 6.23 17.62
N ASN A 53 -4.40 7.54 17.88
CA ASN A 53 -5.11 8.25 18.95
C ASN A 53 -6.40 8.87 18.39
N THR A 54 -7.54 8.20 18.60
CA THR A 54 -8.80 8.59 17.93
C THR A 54 -9.62 9.60 18.74
N SER A 55 -9.52 9.63 20.06
CA SER A 55 -10.26 10.54 20.95
C SER A 55 -9.74 10.47 22.40
N GLY A 56 -8.42 10.42 22.60
CA GLY A 56 -7.81 10.26 23.93
C GLY A 56 -7.68 8.80 24.38
N ARG A 57 -8.09 7.85 23.54
CA ARG A 57 -7.74 6.43 23.65
C ARG A 57 -7.03 6.01 22.39
N CYS A 58 -6.05 5.13 22.55
CA CYS A 58 -5.30 4.62 21.43
C CYS A 58 -5.81 3.25 21.03
N ILE A 59 -5.85 3.01 19.72
CA ILE A 59 -6.19 1.73 19.14
C ILE A 59 -4.96 1.18 18.42
N VAL A 60 -4.61 -0.07 18.70
CA VAL A 60 -3.57 -0.81 17.98
C VAL A 60 -4.19 -1.84 17.05
N TYR A 61 -3.72 -1.89 15.82
CA TYR A 61 -4.17 -2.83 14.79
C TYR A 61 -3.08 -3.02 13.72
N TRP A 62 -3.20 -4.07 12.91
CA TRP A 62 -2.37 -4.26 11.71
C TRP A 62 -3.21 -4.31 10.44
N VAL A 63 -2.57 -4.01 9.31
CA VAL A 63 -3.14 -4.07 7.97
C VAL A 63 -2.24 -4.92 7.07
N ASP A 64 -2.82 -5.85 6.32
CA ASP A 64 -2.15 -6.63 5.26
C ASP A 64 -3.01 -6.60 3.99
N GLY A 65 -2.66 -5.73 3.04
CA GLY A 65 -3.51 -5.45 1.89
C GLY A 65 -4.87 -4.88 2.31
N GLN A 66 -5.94 -5.65 2.09
CA GLN A 66 -7.32 -5.30 2.46
C GLN A 66 -7.75 -5.90 3.80
N GLN A 67 -6.90 -6.71 4.43
CA GLN A 67 -7.21 -7.35 5.70
C GLN A 67 -6.79 -6.46 6.86
N HIS A 68 -7.67 -6.34 7.86
CA HIS A 68 -7.42 -5.61 9.10
C HIS A 68 -7.53 -6.55 10.29
N SER A 69 -6.67 -6.36 11.30
CA SER A 69 -6.81 -7.06 12.57
C SER A 69 -8.00 -6.54 13.39
N VAL A 70 -8.43 -7.33 14.37
CA VAL A 70 -9.24 -6.79 15.47
C VAL A 70 -8.44 -5.70 16.19
N SER A 71 -9.10 -4.58 16.48
CA SER A 71 -8.48 -3.45 17.17
C SER A 71 -8.48 -3.65 18.68
N ARG A 72 -7.35 -3.38 19.33
CA ARG A 72 -7.24 -3.38 20.81
C ARG A 72 -7.15 -1.95 21.33
N LYS A 73 -7.92 -1.60 22.36
CA LYS A 73 -7.91 -0.27 23.00
C LYS A 73 -6.92 -0.23 24.15
N LEU A 74 -6.12 0.82 24.24
CA LEU A 74 -5.13 1.02 25.29
C LEU A 74 -4.94 2.51 25.65
N PRO A 75 -4.24 2.83 26.74
CA PRO A 75 -3.79 4.19 27.03
C PRO A 75 -2.90 4.71 25.91
N CYS A 76 -2.97 6.02 25.63
CA CYS A 76 -2.10 6.63 24.65
C CYS A 76 -0.71 6.94 25.23
N PRO A 77 0.36 6.71 24.46
CA PRO A 77 1.68 7.23 24.81
C PRO A 77 1.69 8.76 24.66
N ARG A 78 2.56 9.45 25.41
CA ARG A 78 2.56 10.92 25.51
C ARG A 78 2.94 11.61 24.20
N GLU A 79 3.66 10.89 23.34
CA GLU A 79 4.19 11.37 22.07
C GLU A 79 3.13 11.43 20.96
N LEU A 80 1.93 10.88 21.19
CA LEU A 80 0.82 10.81 20.24
C LEU A 80 -0.33 11.72 20.69
N GLU A 81 -0.55 12.78 19.92
CA GLU A 81 -1.68 13.68 20.09
C GLU A 81 -2.94 13.15 19.39
N ARG A 82 -4.08 13.76 19.71
CA ARG A 82 -5.38 13.36 19.14
C ARG A 82 -5.34 13.57 17.62
N GLY A 83 -5.77 12.54 16.88
CA GLY A 83 -5.76 12.53 15.42
C GLY A 83 -4.47 12.00 14.80
N GLU A 84 -3.42 11.80 15.59
CA GLU A 84 -2.16 11.22 15.10
C GLU A 84 -2.19 9.69 15.09
N ARG A 85 -1.33 9.10 14.27
CA ARG A 85 -1.03 7.67 14.31
C ARG A 85 0.47 7.40 14.18
N ALA A 86 0.96 6.40 14.88
CA ALA A 86 2.29 5.83 14.65
C ALA A 86 2.15 4.60 13.75
N ARG A 87 2.95 4.54 12.69
CA ARG A 87 3.09 3.39 11.79
C ARG A 87 4.42 2.71 12.02
N LEU A 88 4.42 1.40 12.25
CA LEU A 88 5.64 0.58 12.30
C LEU A 88 5.79 -0.16 10.98
N ALA A 89 6.87 0.16 10.27
CA ALA A 89 7.30 -0.54 9.06
C ALA A 89 8.68 -1.15 9.33
N GLU A 90 8.76 -2.49 9.24
CA GLU A 90 9.93 -3.29 9.56
C GLU A 90 10.43 -3.12 11.02
N ARG A 91 11.18 -2.04 11.28
CA ARG A 91 11.80 -1.67 12.56
C ARG A 91 11.78 -0.17 12.85
N VAL A 92 11.24 0.65 11.95
CA VAL A 92 11.18 2.10 12.10
C VAL A 92 9.74 2.52 12.34
N CYS A 93 9.54 3.43 13.29
CA CYS A 93 8.24 4.04 13.52
C CYS A 93 8.18 5.44 12.94
N MET A 94 7.12 5.68 12.18
CA MET A 94 6.81 6.97 11.59
C MET A 94 5.56 7.53 12.26
N ARG A 95 5.61 8.80 12.65
CA ARG A 95 4.42 9.56 13.01
C ARG A 95 3.76 10.07 11.74
N GLU A 96 2.45 9.87 11.67
CA GLU A 96 1.59 10.35 10.62
C GLU A 96 0.55 11.25 11.28
N SER A 97 0.44 12.48 10.78
CA SER A 97 -0.36 13.56 11.36
C SER A 97 -0.95 14.40 10.25
N ASN A 98 -2.09 15.03 10.52
CA ASN A 98 -2.63 16.05 9.61
C ASN A 98 -1.79 17.34 9.64
N ASP A 99 -1.00 17.53 10.70
CA ASP A 99 0.00 18.59 10.79
C ASP A 99 1.34 18.07 10.27
N HIS A 100 1.69 18.48 9.05
CA HIS A 100 2.94 18.10 8.38
C HIS A 100 4.20 18.45 9.18
N SER A 101 4.15 19.45 10.07
CA SER A 101 5.30 19.82 10.90
C SER A 101 5.64 18.75 11.96
N ARG A 102 4.70 17.85 12.25
CA ARG A 102 4.84 16.78 13.24
C ARG A 102 5.03 15.39 12.64
N GLU A 103 4.90 15.27 11.32
CA GLU A 103 5.20 14.05 10.60
C GLU A 103 6.70 13.73 10.66
N GLY A 104 7.05 12.44 10.73
CA GLY A 104 8.44 12.03 10.68
C GLY A 104 8.79 10.84 11.58
N PRO A 105 10.07 10.45 11.61
CA PRO A 105 10.51 9.34 12.43
C PRO A 105 10.31 9.63 13.92
N MET A 106 9.87 8.63 14.66
CA MET A 106 9.69 8.71 16.11
C MET A 106 10.21 7.45 16.81
N ARG A 107 10.44 7.55 18.12
CA ARG A 107 10.66 6.35 18.94
C ARG A 107 9.41 5.48 18.87
N CYS A 108 9.60 4.20 18.60
CA CYS A 108 8.49 3.26 18.54
C CYS A 108 7.76 3.16 19.88
N PRO A 109 6.44 3.40 19.93
CA PRO A 109 5.66 3.14 21.13
C PRO A 109 5.71 1.64 21.48
N GLN A 110 5.93 1.34 22.76
CA GLN A 110 6.03 -0.05 23.23
C GLN A 110 4.84 -0.93 22.82
N PRO A 111 3.57 -0.46 22.89
CA PRO A 111 2.44 -1.29 22.48
C PRO A 111 2.47 -1.72 21.01
N LEU A 112 3.06 -0.89 20.15
CA LEU A 112 3.18 -1.16 18.72
C LEU A 112 4.27 -2.21 18.45
N VAL A 113 5.40 -2.12 19.17
CA VAL A 113 6.48 -3.12 19.12
C VAL A 113 5.99 -4.46 19.63
N ASN A 114 5.28 -4.47 20.76
CA ASN A 114 4.71 -5.69 21.34
C ASN A 114 3.73 -6.34 20.36
N ALA A 115 2.81 -5.58 19.78
CA ALA A 115 1.87 -6.12 18.81
C ALA A 115 2.55 -6.79 17.61
N ALA A 116 3.64 -6.20 17.10
CA ALA A 116 4.41 -6.79 16.01
C ALA A 116 5.27 -7.99 16.45
N HIS A 117 5.66 -8.06 17.71
CA HIS A 117 6.38 -9.19 18.27
C HIS A 117 5.44 -10.38 18.48
N ASP A 118 4.30 -10.18 19.16
CA ASP A 118 3.29 -11.19 19.44
C ASP A 118 2.85 -11.88 18.14
N ASP A 119 2.51 -11.11 17.10
CA ASP A 119 2.09 -11.63 15.80
C ASP A 119 3.17 -12.48 15.10
N ARG A 120 4.45 -12.13 15.27
CA ARG A 120 5.57 -12.94 14.73
C ARG A 120 5.75 -14.24 15.49
N GLN A 121 5.48 -14.26 16.79
CA GLN A 121 5.55 -15.47 17.60
C GLN A 121 4.42 -16.42 17.20
N ASP A 122 3.18 -15.91 17.10
CA ASP A 122 2.01 -16.68 16.68
C ASP A 122 2.21 -17.28 15.28
N ALA A 123 2.71 -16.49 14.32
CA ALA A 123 3.00 -16.96 12.96
C ALA A 123 4.19 -17.96 12.89
N GLY A 124 5.12 -17.90 13.86
CA GLY A 124 6.22 -18.85 13.98
C GLY A 124 5.74 -20.19 14.54
N GLU A 125 4.85 -20.15 15.53
CA GLU A 125 4.27 -21.32 16.16
C GLU A 125 3.35 -22.08 15.20
N GLU A 126 2.59 -21.40 14.34
CA GLU A 126 1.77 -22.03 13.29
C GLU A 126 2.60 -22.78 12.23
N ARG A 127 3.88 -22.42 12.03
CA ARG A 127 4.79 -23.12 11.11
C ARG A 127 5.45 -24.36 11.72
N LEU A 128 5.57 -24.45 13.04
CA LEU A 128 6.19 -25.59 13.73
C LEU A 128 5.42 -26.94 13.60
N PRO A 129 4.08 -27.03 13.61
CA PRO A 129 3.39 -28.31 13.49
C PRO A 129 3.49 -28.94 12.10
N ALA A 130 3.60 -28.15 11.03
CA ALA A 130 3.70 -28.67 9.66
C ALA A 130 5.05 -29.35 9.37
N ALA A 131 6.16 -28.81 9.91
CA ALA A 131 7.50 -29.37 9.69
C ALA A 131 7.75 -30.67 10.48
N ARG A 132 7.03 -30.89 11.59
CA ARG A 132 7.13 -32.11 12.41
C ARG A 132 6.30 -33.28 11.85
N ALA A 133 5.23 -33.01 11.12
CA ALA A 133 4.39 -34.06 10.53
C ALA A 133 5.07 -34.80 9.35
N ALA A 134 5.96 -34.13 8.62
CA ALA A 134 6.70 -34.72 7.50
C ALA A 134 7.89 -35.61 7.92
N GLN A 135 8.23 -35.66 9.20
CA GLN A 135 9.40 -36.39 9.72
C GLN A 135 9.04 -37.69 10.43
N ARG A 136 7.84 -38.26 10.23
CA ARG A 136 7.60 -39.65 10.65
C ARG A 136 8.39 -40.57 9.74
N PRO A 137 9.47 -41.24 10.21
CA PRO A 137 10.06 -42.33 9.44
C PRO A 137 9.01 -43.44 9.34
N THR A 138 8.56 -43.73 8.13
CA THR A 138 7.95 -45.01 7.79
C THR A 138 9.04 -46.07 7.94
N GLY A 139 9.19 -46.59 9.15
CA GLY A 139 10.26 -47.51 9.52
C GLY A 139 9.74 -48.65 10.38
N GLN A 140 9.38 -49.72 9.68
CA GLN A 140 9.19 -51.13 10.08
C GLN A 140 7.96 -51.50 10.90
#